data_AF-A0A852KHA3-F1
#
_entry.id   AF-A0A852KHA3-F1
#
_cell.length_a   1.000
_cell.length_b   1.000
_cell.length_c   1.000
_cell.angle_alpha   90.00
_cell.angle_beta   90.00
_cell.angle_gamma   90.00
#
_symmetry.space_group_name_H-M   'P 1'
#
loop_
_entity.id
_entity.type
_entity.pdbx_description
1 polymer ?
#
loop_
_entity_poly.entity_id
_entity_poly.type
_entity_poly.pdbx_seq_one_letter_code
_entity_poly.pdbx_strand_id
1 'polypeptide(L)'
;MRVPNSVVLPVGTHVDCCREDEVEEKRCDIMAKMAAMLAERKSNLAHFIHNLEGSEEPEFYMDQWERLKEMESCMLTILNLVAVNCTDHHDIKKLEAVILEHVKNEELFPEVVRVLPPIYRQVEAAIVGMAGSEELSEHG
;
A
#
# COMPACT_ATOMS: atom_id res chain seq x y z
N MET A 1 -14.03 2.30 -1.37
CA MET A 1 -13.18 1.96 -0.20
C MET A 1 -11.85 2.66 -0.36
N ARG A 2 -11.44 3.51 0.60
CA ARG A 2 -10.06 3.98 0.72
C ARG A 2 -9.39 3.03 1.71
N VAL A 3 -8.22 2.50 1.37
CA VAL A 3 -7.47 1.60 2.28
C VAL A 3 -6.64 2.49 3.21
N PRO A 4 -7.03 2.64 4.48
CA PRO A 4 -6.20 3.38 5.43
C PRO A 4 -4.86 2.67 5.60
N ASN A 5 -3.79 3.44 5.77
CA ASN A 5 -2.42 2.92 5.98
C ASN A 5 -1.94 1.99 4.85
N SER A 6 -2.00 2.50 3.62
CA SER A 6 -1.54 1.74 2.46
C SER A 6 -0.01 1.69 2.42
N VAL A 7 0.55 0.53 2.07
CA VAL A 7 1.99 0.34 1.87
C VAL A 7 2.23 0.04 0.38
N VAL A 8 3.19 0.73 -0.23
CA VAL A 8 3.56 0.54 -1.64
C VAL A 8 5.01 0.09 -1.71
N LEU A 9 5.25 -1.02 -2.40
CA LEU A 9 6.58 -1.53 -2.74
C LEU A 9 6.82 -1.33 -4.24
N PRO A 10 7.64 -0.35 -4.65
CA PRO A 10 8.02 -0.20 -6.04
C PRO A 10 8.94 -1.36 -6.45
N VAL A 11 8.68 -1.95 -7.63
CA VAL A 11 9.52 -3.01 -8.19
C VAL A 11 10.01 -2.57 -9.57
N GLY A 12 11.33 -2.46 -9.72
CA GLY A 12 11.98 -2.23 -11.01
C GLY A 12 12.37 -3.57 -11.62
N THR A 13 11.95 -3.85 -12.84
CA THR A 13 12.28 -5.09 -13.55
C THR A 13 13.35 -4.85 -14.62
N HIS A 14 13.84 -5.93 -15.24
CA HIS A 14 14.79 -5.90 -16.36
C HIS A 14 16.19 -5.35 -16.00
N VAL A 15 16.65 -5.58 -14.77
CA VAL A 15 18.00 -5.15 -14.34
C VAL A 15 19.11 -5.85 -15.13
N ASP A 16 18.82 -6.99 -15.75
CA ASP A 16 19.70 -7.72 -16.67
C ASP A 16 20.03 -6.93 -17.95
N CYS A 17 19.20 -5.96 -18.30
CA CYS A 17 19.39 -5.08 -19.45
C CYS A 17 20.11 -3.76 -19.10
N CYS A 18 20.48 -3.55 -17.84
CA CYS A 18 21.00 -2.29 -17.34
C CYS A 18 22.32 -2.48 -16.60
N ARG A 19 23.12 -1.42 -16.52
CA ARG A 19 24.32 -1.43 -15.67
C ARG A 19 23.95 -1.15 -14.22
N GLU A 20 24.75 -1.65 -13.28
CA GLU A 20 24.46 -1.48 -11.84
C GLU A 20 24.37 -0.01 -11.42
N ASP A 21 25.22 0.85 -11.98
CA ASP A 21 25.24 2.30 -11.75
C ASP A 21 23.97 2.98 -12.28
N GLU A 22 23.49 2.57 -13.46
CA GLU A 22 22.24 3.09 -14.05
C GLU A 22 21.02 2.70 -13.20
N VAL A 23 20.98 1.46 -12.71
CA VAL A 23 19.90 0.97 -11.84
C VAL A 23 19.88 1.76 -10.53
N GLU A 24 21.04 2.01 -9.93
CA GLU A 24 21.15 2.72 -8.66
C GLU A 24 20.81 4.21 -8.79
N GLU A 25 21.28 4.87 -9.84
CA GLU A 25 20.89 6.25 -10.16
C GLU A 25 19.37 6.35 -10.33
N LYS A 26 18.80 5.43 -11.12
CA LYS A 26 17.36 5.41 -11.38
C LYS A 26 16.54 5.15 -10.12
N ARG A 27 17.02 4.25 -9.25
CA ARG A 27 16.43 3.97 -7.95
C ARG A 27 16.34 5.23 -7.11
N CYS A 28 17.45 5.98 -7.00
CA CYS A 28 17.51 7.21 -6.23
C CYS A 28 16.58 8.30 -6.80
N ASP A 29 16.59 8.50 -8.12
CA ASP A 29 15.70 9.46 -8.81
C ASP A 29 14.22 9.14 -8.58
N ILE A 30 13.82 7.88 -8.73
CA ILE A 30 12.43 7.45 -8.53
C ILE A 30 12.00 7.67 -7.07
N MET A 31 12.83 7.26 -6.10
CA MET A 31 12.52 7.43 -4.69
C MET A 31 12.41 8.91 -4.30
N ALA A 32 13.30 9.76 -4.82
CA ALA A 32 13.25 11.20 -4.61
C ALA A 32 11.98 11.83 -5.19
N LYS A 33 11.60 11.43 -6.42
CA LYS A 33 10.36 11.90 -7.06
C LYS A 33 9.12 11.47 -6.29
N MET A 34 9.06 10.22 -5.84
CA MET A 34 7.96 9.73 -5.02
C MET A 34 7.85 10.51 -3.70
N ALA A 35 8.96 10.76 -3.02
CA ALA A 35 8.99 11.57 -1.81
C ALA A 35 8.52 13.01 -2.05
N ALA A 36 8.97 13.63 -3.15
CA ALA A 36 8.54 14.98 -3.55
C ALA A 36 7.03 15.03 -3.83
N MET A 37 6.49 14.05 -4.57
CA MET A 37 5.06 13.97 -4.88
C MET A 37 4.21 13.79 -3.62
N LEU A 38 4.67 13.00 -2.65
CA LEU A 38 3.98 12.86 -1.36
C LEU A 38 4.00 14.16 -0.55
N ALA A 39 5.15 14.83 -0.49
CA ALA A 39 5.29 16.09 0.22
C ALA A 39 4.43 17.20 -0.40
N GLU A 40 4.43 17.31 -1.73
CA GLU A 40 3.59 18.24 -2.48
C GLU A 40 2.10 17.96 -2.23
N ARG A 41 1.67 16.70 -2.34
CA ARG A 41 0.28 16.32 -2.07
C ARG A 41 -0.14 16.69 -0.65
N LYS A 42 0.72 16.43 0.35
CA LYS A 42 0.44 16.79 1.75
C LYS A 42 0.33 18.29 1.93
N SER A 43 1.27 19.05 1.35
CA SER A 43 1.25 20.52 1.37
C SER A 43 -0.03 21.08 0.74
N ASN A 44 -0.43 20.54 -0.41
CA ASN A 44 -1.64 20.98 -1.11
C ASN A 44 -2.91 20.70 -0.28
N LEU A 45 -3.01 19.52 0.34
CA LEU A 45 -4.14 19.18 1.22
C LEU A 45 -4.19 20.12 2.43
N ALA A 46 -3.07 20.35 3.11
CA ALA A 46 -2.99 21.26 4.25
C ALA A 46 -3.39 22.70 3.87
N HIS A 47 -2.93 23.17 2.70
CA HIS A 47 -3.30 24.49 2.18
C HIS A 47 -4.81 24.58 1.86
N PHE A 48 -5.40 23.56 1.25
CA PHE A 48 -6.84 23.54 0.97
C PHE A 48 -7.68 23.50 2.26
N ILE A 49 -7.27 22.72 3.26
CA ILE A 49 -7.93 22.68 4.56
C ILE A 49 -7.89 24.08 5.20
N HIS A 50 -6.71 24.71 5.25
CA HIS A 50 -6.55 26.03 5.84
C HIS A 50 -7.41 27.10 5.14
N ASN A 51 -7.49 27.07 3.81
CA ASN A 51 -8.28 28.03 3.04
C ASN A 51 -9.79 27.89 3.27
N LEU A 52 -10.29 26.66 3.43
CA LEU A 52 -11.70 26.42 3.71
C LEU A 52 -12.06 26.80 5.16
N GLU A 53 -11.18 26.48 6.11
CA GLU A 53 -11.35 26.87 7.52
C GLU A 53 -11.33 28.38 7.72
N GLY A 54 -10.52 29.11 6.95
CA GLY A 54 -10.39 30.57 7.01
C GLY A 54 -11.35 31.35 6.10
N SER A 55 -12.32 30.69 5.47
CA SER A 55 -13.28 31.34 4.56
C SER A 55 -14.29 32.23 5.33
N GLU A 56 -14.98 33.13 4.63
CA GLU A 56 -15.98 34.02 5.24
C GLU A 56 -17.18 33.26 5.83
N GLU A 57 -17.50 32.08 5.28
CA GLU A 57 -18.63 31.25 5.73
C GLU A 57 -18.20 29.77 5.91
N PRO A 58 -17.37 29.46 6.93
CA PRO A 58 -16.75 28.14 7.08
C PRO A 58 -17.76 27.02 7.39
N GLU A 59 -18.94 27.37 7.91
CA GLU A 59 -20.03 26.44 8.22
C GLU A 59 -20.57 25.72 6.97
N PHE A 60 -20.58 26.38 5.80
CA PHE A 60 -21.02 25.77 4.54
C PHE A 60 -20.01 24.76 3.95
N TYR A 61 -18.75 24.83 4.39
CA TYR A 61 -17.66 24.01 3.87
C TYR A 61 -17.21 22.91 4.83
N MET A 62 -17.90 22.73 5.96
CA MET A 62 -17.56 21.77 7.01
C MET A 62 -17.34 20.36 6.46
N ASP A 63 -18.31 19.83 5.73
CA ASP A 63 -18.23 18.50 5.11
C ASP A 63 -17.05 18.37 4.14
N GLN A 64 -16.67 19.46 3.47
CA GLN A 64 -15.59 19.45 2.47
C GLN A 64 -14.21 19.38 3.12
N TRP A 65 -13.93 20.22 4.12
CA TRP A 65 -12.64 20.17 4.78
C TRP A 65 -12.52 18.97 5.74
N GLU A 66 -13.61 18.46 6.30
CA GLU A 66 -13.59 17.21 7.08
C GLU A 66 -13.16 16.04 6.19
N ARG A 67 -13.70 15.96 4.96
CA ARG A 67 -13.28 14.95 3.98
C ARG A 67 -11.83 15.12 3.53
N LEU A 68 -11.30 16.34 3.50
CA LEU A 68 -9.89 16.60 3.24
C LEU A 68 -9.00 16.17 4.41
N LYS A 69 -9.43 16.37 5.66
CA LYS A 69 -8.74 15.85 6.85
C LYS A 69 -8.69 14.33 6.86
N GLU A 70 -9.76 13.65 6.45
CA GLU A 70 -9.74 12.19 6.23
C GLU A 70 -8.75 11.77 5.13
N MET A 71 -8.60 12.58 4.08
CA MET A 71 -7.61 12.31 3.02
C MET A 71 -6.18 12.54 3.51
N GLU A 72 -5.98 13.54 4.35
CA GLU A 72 -4.68 13.85 4.96
C GLU A 72 -4.29 12.78 6.00
N SER A 73 -5.26 12.22 6.73
CA SER A 73 -5.03 11.15 7.72
C SER A 73 -4.71 9.79 7.09
N CYS A 74 -5.04 9.59 5.81
CA CYS A 74 -4.64 8.39 5.08
C CYS A 74 -3.11 8.39 4.86
N MET A 75 -2.41 7.62 5.69
CA MET A 75 -0.96 7.45 5.56
C MET A 75 -0.63 6.51 4.38
N LEU A 76 0.25 6.95 3.49
CA LEU A 76 0.82 6.15 2.41
C LEU A 76 2.31 5.95 2.68
N THR A 77 2.72 4.72 2.97
CA THR A 77 4.11 4.37 3.21
C THR A 77 4.72 3.80 1.93
N ILE A 78 5.77 4.44 1.43
CA ILE A 78 6.51 3.96 0.25
C ILE A 78 7.78 3.27 0.74
N LEU A 79 7.91 1.98 0.41
CA LEU A 79 9.09 1.18 0.69
C LEU A 79 10.17 1.42 -0.37
N ASN A 80 11.40 1.00 -0.06
CA ASN A 80 12.51 1.10 -0.99
C ASN A 80 12.24 0.27 -2.26
N LEU A 81 12.53 0.85 -3.43
CA LEU A 81 12.41 0.16 -4.70
C LEU A 81 13.30 -1.09 -4.72
N VAL A 82 12.71 -2.21 -5.09
CA VAL A 82 13.41 -3.49 -5.28
C VAL A 82 13.63 -3.69 -6.77
N ALA A 83 14.90 -3.81 -7.17
CA ALA A 83 15.29 -4.06 -8.54
C ALA A 83 15.47 -5.58 -8.75
N VAL A 84 14.87 -6.14 -9.79
CA VAL A 84 14.82 -7.60 -10.04
C VAL A 84 15.06 -7.95 -11.50
N ASN A 85 15.75 -9.06 -11.73
CA ASN A 85 15.79 -9.75 -13.00
C ASN A 85 14.68 -10.82 -13.04
N CYS A 86 13.64 -10.60 -13.86
CA CYS A 86 12.53 -11.55 -13.97
C CYS A 86 12.89 -12.84 -14.72
N THR A 87 14.05 -12.91 -15.38
CA THR A 87 14.55 -14.13 -16.03
C THR A 87 15.29 -15.04 -15.03
N ASP A 88 15.76 -14.48 -13.91
CA ASP A 88 16.44 -15.23 -12.86
C ASP A 88 15.45 -15.62 -11.74
N HIS A 89 15.28 -16.92 -11.55
CA HIS A 89 14.42 -17.46 -10.49
C HIS A 89 14.94 -17.12 -9.08
N HIS A 90 16.24 -16.86 -8.93
CA HIS A 90 16.79 -16.43 -7.64
C HIS A 90 16.27 -15.05 -7.26
N ASP A 91 16.24 -14.10 -8.20
CA ASP A 91 15.75 -12.75 -7.96
C ASP A 91 14.25 -12.73 -7.65
N ILE A 92 13.47 -13.61 -8.28
CA ILE A 92 12.05 -13.78 -7.97
C ILE A 92 11.86 -14.27 -6.53
N LYS A 93 12.63 -15.29 -6.11
CA LYS A 93 12.61 -15.78 -4.72
C LYS A 93 13.05 -14.72 -3.71
N LYS A 94 14.02 -13.88 -4.08
CA LYS A 94 14.47 -12.76 -3.27
C LYS A 94 13.35 -11.73 -3.09
N LEU A 95 12.64 -11.39 -4.17
CA LEU A 95 11.48 -10.49 -4.11
C LEU A 95 10.37 -11.08 -3.21
N GLU A 96 10.06 -12.36 -3.36
CA GLU A 96 9.10 -13.06 -2.50
C GLU A 96 9.49 -12.96 -1.03
N ALA A 97 10.76 -13.22 -0.69
CA ALA A 97 11.27 -13.11 0.67
C ALA A 97 11.13 -11.69 1.23
N VAL A 98 11.45 -10.66 0.43
CA VAL A 98 11.30 -9.25 0.82
C VAL A 98 9.84 -8.88 1.07
N ILE A 99 8.91 -9.33 0.21
CA ILE A 99 7.48 -9.11 0.41
C ILE A 99 7.01 -9.77 1.71
N LEU A 100 7.40 -11.03 1.95
CA LEU A 100 7.04 -11.77 3.16
C LEU A 100 7.60 -11.11 4.42
N GLU A 101 8.82 -10.58 4.36
CA GLU A 101 9.43 -9.82 5.46
C GLU A 101 8.61 -8.56 5.78
N HIS A 102 8.25 -7.78 4.75
CA HIS A 102 7.46 -6.57 4.94
C HIS A 102 6.05 -6.84 5.45
N VAL A 103 5.37 -7.88 4.95
CA VAL A 103 4.02 -8.22 5.40
C VAL A 103 3.99 -8.69 6.86
N LYS A 104 5.07 -9.33 7.33
CA LYS A 104 5.21 -9.76 8.73
C LYS A 104 5.65 -8.64 9.66
N ASN A 105 6.03 -7.47 9.14
CA ASN A 105 6.48 -6.35 9.94
C ASN A 105 5.29 -5.69 10.64
N GLU A 106 5.25 -5.76 11.97
CA GLU A 106 4.19 -5.23 12.82
C GLU A 106 4.09 -3.69 12.77
N GLU A 107 5.18 -2.99 12.43
CA GLU A 107 5.18 -1.54 12.26
C GLU A 107 4.47 -1.13 10.95
N LEU A 108 4.65 -1.92 9.88
CA LEU A 108 3.99 -1.68 8.59
C LEU A 108 2.55 -2.17 8.60
N PHE A 109 2.29 -3.32 9.23
CA PHE A 109 1.00 -3.98 9.27
C PHE A 109 0.67 -4.39 10.71
N PRO A 110 0.17 -3.46 11.55
CA PRO A 110 -0.13 -3.76 12.97
C PRO A 110 -1.20 -4.85 13.13
N GLU A 111 -2.07 -5.01 12.14
CA GLU A 111 -3.13 -6.04 12.13
C GLU A 111 -2.59 -7.46 11.88
N VAL A 112 -1.32 -7.64 11.49
CA VAL A 112 -0.75 -8.97 11.20
C VAL A 112 -0.70 -9.87 12.44
N VAL A 113 -0.63 -9.27 13.62
CA VAL A 113 -0.56 -9.97 14.92
C VAL A 113 -1.96 -10.26 15.47
N ARG A 114 -3.03 -9.80 14.81
CA ARG A 114 -4.38 -9.94 15.37
C ARG A 114 -4.76 -11.41 15.48
N VAL A 115 -4.76 -11.91 16.71
CA VAL A 115 -5.19 -13.27 17.02
C VAL A 115 -6.70 -13.34 16.77
N LEU A 116 -7.08 -13.91 15.62
CA LEU A 116 -8.48 -14.22 15.36
C LEU A 116 -8.99 -15.19 16.44
N PRO A 117 -10.18 -14.95 17.01
CA PRO A 117 -10.80 -15.91 17.92
C PRO A 117 -10.88 -17.29 17.27
N PRO A 118 -10.72 -18.39 18.02
CA PRO A 118 -10.71 -19.75 17.47
C PRO A 118 -11.93 -20.07 16.59
N ILE A 119 -13.09 -19.48 16.90
CA ILE A 119 -14.33 -19.63 16.13
C ILE A 119 -14.18 -19.11 14.70
N TYR A 120 -13.47 -17.99 14.49
CA TYR A 120 -13.27 -17.43 13.15
C TYR A 120 -12.41 -18.35 12.29
N ARG A 121 -11.39 -19.00 12.87
CA ARG A 121 -10.58 -20.01 12.17
C ARG A 121 -11.39 -21.25 11.83
N GLN A 122 -12.30 -21.69 12.71
CA GLN A 122 -13.19 -22.82 12.44
C GLN A 122 -14.15 -22.51 11.29
N VAL A 123 -14.71 -21.30 11.25
CA VAL A 123 -15.59 -20.84 10.17
C VAL A 123 -14.83 -20.71 8.86
N GLU A 124 -13.65 -20.10 8.86
CA GLU A 124 -12.78 -20.01 7.67
C GLU A 124 -12.46 -21.40 7.11
N ALA A 125 -12.04 -22.34 7.97
CA ALA A 125 -11.77 -23.72 7.56
C ALA A 125 -13.01 -24.41 6.97
N ALA A 126 -14.20 -24.17 7.54
CA ALA A 126 -15.45 -24.69 6.99
C ALA A 126 -15.77 -24.09 5.61
N ILE A 127 -15.60 -22.77 5.43
CA ILE A 127 -15.83 -22.08 4.16
C ILE A 127 -14.86 -22.59 3.08
N VAL A 128 -13.57 -22.69 3.39
CA VAL A 128 -12.57 -23.23 2.45
C VAL A 128 -12.85 -24.68 2.11
N GLY A 129 -13.27 -25.49 3.10
CA GLY A 129 -13.69 -26.87 2.87
C GLY A 129 -14.89 -27.00 1.93
N MET A 130 -15.87 -26.10 2.04
CA MET A 130 -17.04 -26.06 1.15
C MET A 130 -16.71 -25.52 -0.25
N ALA A 131 -15.76 -24.59 -0.37
CA ALA A 131 -15.32 -24.04 -1.66
C ALA A 131 -14.39 -24.99 -2.44
N GLY A 132 -13.65 -25.85 -1.74
CA GLY A 132 -12.82 -26.91 -2.35
C GLY A 132 -13.64 -28.13 -2.81
N SER A 133 -14.85 -28.32 -2.29
CA SER A 133 -15.84 -29.23 -2.85
C SER A 133 -16.60 -28.52 -3.96
N GLU A 134 -16.15 -28.68 -5.20
CA GLU A 134 -16.92 -28.39 -6.42
C GLU A 134 -18.19 -29.26 -6.47
N GLU A 135 -19.18 -28.90 -5.67
CA GLU A 135 -20.61 -29.13 -5.92
C GLU A 135 -21.32 -27.78 -5.77
N LEU A 136 -20.82 -26.75 -6.46
CA LEU A 136 -21.65 -25.60 -6.84
C LEU A 136 -22.53 -26.04 -8.02
N SER A 137 -23.41 -27.00 -7.75
CA SER A 137 -24.43 -27.46 -8.69
C SER A 137 -25.41 -26.34 -8.96
N GLU A 138 -25.33 -25.82 -10.18
CA GLU A 138 -26.41 -25.29 -11.02
C GLU A 138 -27.73 -24.98 -10.32
N HIS A 139 -27.93 -23.75 -9.86
CA HIS A 139 -29.27 -23.15 -9.85
C HIS A 139 -29.18 -21.74 -10.44
N GLY A 140 -29.58 -21.65 -11.71
CA GLY A 140 -29.95 -20.40 -12.38
C GLY A 140 -31.34 -19.93 -11.99
#